data_AF-A0A2V9WJM8-F1
#
_entry.id   AF-A0A2V9WJM8-F1
#
_cell.length_a   1.000
_cell.length_b   1.000
_cell.length_c   1.000
_cell.angle_alpha   90.00
_cell.angle_beta   90.00
_cell.angle_gamma   90.00
#
_symmetry.space_group_name_H-M   'P 1'
#
loop_
_entity.id
_entity.type
_entity.pdbx_description
1 polymer ?
#
loop_
_entity_poly.entity_id
_entity_poly.type
_entity_poly.pdbx_seq_one_letter_code
_entity_poly.pdbx_strand_id
1 'polypeptide(L)'
;MLLVSASFASASATLLLEEPYGRMGYFTATGHAAVYLSGVCADTPLLLRRCAPGETGVVLSRYDGVGGYDWVAIPLIPYLYAVERPEDVPLFADAKMAFFLRDRYRRKYLENIAPDAKNGEAPGGNWYQLVGSSYDRTIYGFEIATTPEQDEALIRKYNSSGNDSHFHLLSNNCADFAKHVFNFYYPKSLHRSMVSDIGITTPKQIAKMLIRFGDRHPELQFSRLIISQVPGSMPRSSTVHGVVESFFTSKKYIVPSVVVSPIFAGCVAAVYVGTGAGHFEPARNAMVFVVGGDPERPLGREDRRAYQQELKHFLAGAYPEKPGHNADKPWKRLLSRAKTGVDAQGRPVLQLEVGDSRVQIGVAADNVLDGTAPPELERQLLEARLQSELGRKTFQLVSETEIARDWELLQKASDMPPAARSPQGAENTRGNRP
;
A
#
# COMPACT_ATOMS: atom_id res chain seq x y z
N MET A 1 -37.04 -15.70 -24.10
CA MET A 1 -36.57 -14.36 -23.71
C MET A 1 -35.14 -14.54 -23.20
N LEU A 2 -34.15 -14.34 -24.08
CA LEU A 2 -32.74 -14.49 -23.75
C LEU A 2 -32.31 -13.25 -22.96
N LEU A 3 -32.08 -13.42 -21.66
CA LEU A 3 -31.43 -12.42 -20.82
C LEU A 3 -29.96 -12.37 -21.26
N VAL A 4 -29.63 -11.33 -22.03
CA VAL A 4 -28.26 -10.92 -22.28
C VAL A 4 -27.69 -10.49 -20.94
N SER A 5 -26.87 -11.34 -20.33
CA SER A 5 -25.96 -10.95 -19.25
C SER A 5 -24.96 -9.96 -19.84
N ALA A 6 -25.30 -8.67 -19.77
CA ALA A 6 -24.34 -7.62 -19.99
C ALA A 6 -23.40 -7.60 -18.78
N SER A 7 -22.33 -8.39 -18.87
CA SER A 7 -21.16 -8.25 -18.00
C SER A 7 -20.48 -6.91 -18.32
N PHE A 8 -21.08 -5.81 -17.87
CA PHE A 8 -20.32 -4.59 -17.68
C PHE A 8 -19.57 -4.76 -16.36
N ALA A 9 -18.36 -5.32 -16.45
CA ALA A 9 -17.35 -4.95 -15.46
C ALA A 9 -17.17 -3.44 -15.64
N SER A 10 -17.86 -2.66 -14.81
CA SER A 10 -17.82 -1.20 -14.89
C SER A 10 -16.38 -0.77 -14.63
N ALA A 11 -15.81 0.04 -15.52
CA ALA A 11 -14.62 0.79 -15.18
C ALA A 11 -14.92 1.70 -13.97
N SER A 12 -13.88 2.09 -13.25
CA SER A 12 -13.98 2.88 -12.04
C SER A 12 -12.78 3.82 -11.90
N ALA A 13 -13.05 4.93 -11.21
CA ALA A 13 -12.03 5.85 -10.73
C ALA A 13 -12.05 5.85 -9.21
N THR A 14 -10.90 5.57 -8.61
CA THR A 14 -10.73 5.42 -7.17
C THR A 14 -9.72 6.41 -6.64
N LEU A 15 -10.16 7.28 -5.74
CA LEU A 15 -9.28 8.20 -5.03
C LEU A 15 -8.55 7.40 -3.96
N LEU A 16 -7.23 7.29 -4.08
CA LEU A 16 -6.37 6.70 -3.07
C LEU A 16 -5.93 7.80 -2.09
N LEU A 17 -6.56 7.82 -0.92
CA LEU A 17 -6.15 8.63 0.21
C LEU A 17 -5.10 7.86 1.01
N GLU A 18 -3.87 8.32 0.94
CA GLU A 18 -2.76 7.62 1.59
C GLU A 18 -2.31 8.31 2.88
N GLU A 19 -2.19 7.53 3.95
CA GLU A 19 -1.83 8.07 5.25
C GLU A 19 -0.43 8.71 5.25
N PRO A 20 -0.22 9.81 6.01
CA PRO A 20 1.11 10.36 6.24
C PRO A 20 2.02 9.34 6.94
N TYR A 21 3.30 9.32 6.56
CA TYR A 21 4.34 8.55 7.22
C TYR A 21 5.66 9.34 7.33
N GLY A 22 6.56 8.85 8.17
CA GLY A 22 7.92 9.35 8.28
C GLY A 22 8.01 10.80 8.75
N ARG A 23 9.15 11.44 8.47
CA ARG A 23 9.44 12.81 8.93
C ARG A 23 8.50 13.84 8.32
N MET A 24 8.17 13.73 7.03
CA MET A 24 7.24 14.66 6.38
C MET A 24 5.82 14.52 6.94
N GLY A 25 5.35 13.28 7.13
CA GLY A 25 4.06 13.00 7.77
C GLY A 25 3.99 13.52 9.20
N TYR A 26 5.09 13.45 9.96
CA TYR A 26 5.16 14.05 11.29
C TYR A 26 4.91 15.57 11.26
N PHE A 27 5.39 16.32 10.26
CA PHE A 27 5.25 17.77 10.19
C PHE A 27 3.91 18.24 9.62
N THR A 28 3.43 17.63 8.55
CA THR A 28 2.24 18.12 7.83
C THR A 28 0.98 17.31 8.15
N ALA A 29 1.13 16.02 8.42
CA ALA A 29 0.06 15.03 8.63
C ALA A 29 -1.06 15.01 7.57
N THR A 30 -0.84 15.59 6.39
CA THR A 30 -1.85 15.71 5.32
C THR A 30 -1.98 14.47 4.43
N GLY A 31 -0.99 13.58 4.45
CA GLY A 31 -0.98 12.38 3.60
C GLY A 31 -0.66 12.67 2.13
N HIS A 32 -0.97 11.71 1.26
CA HIS A 32 -0.85 11.80 -0.21
C HIS A 32 -2.19 11.45 -0.88
N ALA A 33 -2.36 11.86 -2.13
CA ALA A 33 -3.52 11.52 -2.96
C ALA A 33 -3.07 11.05 -4.34
N ALA A 34 -3.56 9.89 -4.76
CA ALA A 34 -3.38 9.35 -6.11
C ALA A 34 -4.72 8.89 -6.68
N VAL A 35 -4.76 8.61 -7.98
CA VAL A 35 -5.99 8.15 -8.66
C VAL A 35 -5.75 6.80 -9.31
N TYR A 36 -6.43 5.78 -8.83
CA TYR A 36 -6.49 4.47 -9.47
C TYR A 36 -7.62 4.46 -10.51
N LEU A 37 -7.32 3.98 -11.72
CA LEU A 37 -8.27 3.83 -12.82
C LEU A 37 -8.25 2.38 -13.28
N SER A 38 -9.40 1.68 -13.16
CA SER A 38 -9.49 0.25 -13.47
C SER A 38 -9.65 -0.04 -14.97
N GLY A 39 -10.15 0.92 -15.77
CA GLY A 39 -10.29 0.79 -17.23
C GLY A 39 -9.14 1.40 -18.05
N VAL A 40 -8.22 2.11 -17.40
CA VAL A 40 -7.07 2.76 -18.03
C VAL A 40 -5.79 2.04 -17.63
N CYS A 41 -4.94 1.76 -18.61
CA CYS A 41 -3.65 1.12 -18.43
C CYS A 41 -2.51 1.97 -19.04
N ALA A 42 -1.27 1.54 -18.86
CA ALA A 42 -0.10 2.24 -19.36
C ALA A 42 0.62 1.40 -20.42
N ASP A 43 1.01 2.04 -21.52
CA ASP A 43 1.94 1.47 -22.49
C ASP A 43 3.39 1.72 -22.06
N THR A 44 3.64 2.94 -21.58
CA THR A 44 4.82 3.30 -20.79
C THR A 44 4.36 4.07 -19.55
N PRO A 45 5.20 4.29 -18.53
CA PRO A 45 4.79 5.06 -17.36
C PRO A 45 4.34 6.50 -17.65
N LEU A 46 4.48 6.98 -18.89
CA LEU A 46 4.11 8.33 -19.35
C LEU A 46 3.13 8.31 -20.53
N LEU A 47 2.62 7.14 -20.91
CA LEU A 47 1.69 6.99 -22.04
C LEU A 47 0.53 6.07 -21.65
N LEU A 48 -0.69 6.61 -21.63
CA LEU A 48 -1.89 5.88 -21.27
C LEU A 48 -2.50 5.16 -22.47
N ARG A 49 -3.23 4.09 -22.19
CA ARG A 49 -4.03 3.33 -23.16
C ARG A 49 -5.22 2.67 -22.45
N ARG A 50 -6.14 2.06 -23.20
CA ARG A 50 -7.13 1.16 -22.60
C ARG A 50 -6.45 -0.07 -22.02
N CYS A 51 -7.05 -0.62 -20.97
CA CYS A 51 -6.67 -1.93 -20.49
C CYS A 51 -7.07 -3.04 -21.47
N ALA A 52 -6.18 -4.01 -21.61
CA ALA A 52 -6.44 -5.31 -22.21
C ALA A 52 -7.14 -6.22 -21.19
N PRO A 53 -7.80 -7.30 -21.64
CA PRO A 53 -8.40 -8.28 -20.74
C PRO A 53 -7.37 -8.84 -19.74
N GLY A 54 -7.72 -8.86 -18.45
CA GLY A 54 -6.87 -9.36 -17.37
C GLY A 54 -5.90 -8.33 -16.76
N GLU A 55 -5.82 -7.12 -17.32
CA GLU A 55 -5.06 -6.04 -16.68
C GLU A 55 -5.84 -5.37 -15.54
N THR A 56 -5.11 -4.90 -14.53
CA THR A 56 -5.68 -4.37 -13.29
C THR A 56 -5.69 -2.85 -13.23
N GLY A 57 -5.46 -2.16 -14.35
CA GLY A 57 -5.44 -0.70 -14.41
C GLY A 57 -4.16 -0.04 -13.89
N VAL A 58 -4.17 1.29 -13.80
CA VAL A 58 -3.03 2.09 -13.34
C VAL A 58 -3.40 3.08 -12.24
N VAL A 59 -2.41 3.38 -11.42
CA VAL A 59 -2.42 4.50 -10.50
C VAL A 59 -1.71 5.68 -11.16
N LEU A 60 -2.45 6.76 -11.38
CA LEU A 60 -1.92 8.05 -11.76
C LEU A 60 -1.55 8.83 -10.49
N SER A 61 -0.30 9.22 -10.41
CA SER A 61 0.23 9.95 -9.25
C SER A 61 1.10 11.13 -9.70
N ARG A 62 1.08 12.18 -8.89
CA ARG A 62 1.92 13.37 -9.04
C ARG A 62 2.82 13.51 -7.82
N TYR A 63 4.12 13.52 -8.03
CA TYR A 63 5.12 13.72 -6.99
C TYR A 63 6.03 14.90 -7.29
N ASP A 64 6.60 15.46 -6.23
CA ASP A 64 7.58 16.53 -6.30
C ASP A 64 8.91 16.02 -6.86
N GLY A 65 9.36 16.58 -7.99
CA GLY A 65 10.71 16.38 -8.52
C GLY A 65 11.02 15.01 -9.12
N VAL A 66 10.03 14.28 -9.63
CA VAL A 66 10.24 12.95 -10.22
C VAL A 66 10.35 13.04 -11.75
N GLY A 67 11.58 12.91 -12.28
CA GLY A 67 11.87 12.89 -13.72
C GLY A 67 11.49 14.15 -14.50
N GLY A 68 11.10 15.23 -13.83
CA GLY A 68 10.53 16.42 -14.47
C GLY A 68 9.08 16.27 -14.93
N TYR A 69 8.44 15.13 -14.65
CA TYR A 69 7.10 14.84 -15.12
C TYR A 69 6.01 15.29 -14.15
N ASP A 70 4.88 15.76 -14.68
CA ASP A 70 3.74 16.19 -13.89
C ASP A 70 2.92 15.03 -13.33
N TRP A 71 2.86 13.92 -14.07
CA TRP A 71 2.23 12.68 -13.65
C TRP A 71 2.98 11.47 -14.18
N VAL A 72 2.89 10.38 -13.44
CA VAL A 72 3.41 9.06 -13.81
C VAL A 72 2.32 8.03 -13.56
N ALA A 73 2.18 7.09 -14.50
CA ALA A 73 1.25 5.97 -14.44
C ALA A 73 1.97 4.68 -14.06
N ILE A 74 1.58 4.08 -12.94
CA ILE A 74 2.17 2.83 -12.45
C ILE A 74 1.06 1.78 -12.33
N PRO A 75 1.22 0.55 -12.85
CA PRO A 75 0.23 -0.51 -12.66
C PRO A 75 -0.06 -0.74 -11.18
N LEU A 76 -1.30 -1.13 -10.84
CA LEU A 76 -1.78 -1.17 -9.46
C LEU A 76 -0.88 -1.99 -8.51
N ILE A 77 -0.51 -3.21 -8.92
CA ILE A 77 0.28 -4.12 -8.06
C ILE A 77 1.69 -3.55 -7.78
N PRO A 78 2.47 -3.10 -8.78
CA PRO A 78 3.72 -2.38 -8.53
C PRO A 78 3.58 -1.10 -7.69
N TYR A 79 2.52 -0.31 -7.92
CA TYR A 79 2.28 0.90 -7.13
C TYR A 79 2.11 0.56 -5.65
N LEU A 80 1.36 -0.49 -5.32
CA LEU A 80 1.11 -0.89 -3.95
C LEU A 80 2.27 -1.66 -3.31
N TYR A 81 2.89 -2.58 -4.05
CA TYR A 81 3.80 -3.59 -3.49
C TYR A 81 5.16 -3.72 -4.20
N ALA A 82 5.47 -2.87 -5.18
CA ALA A 82 6.74 -2.88 -5.93
C ALA A 82 7.10 -4.24 -6.59
N VAL A 83 6.13 -5.13 -6.71
CA VAL A 83 6.23 -6.41 -7.42
C VAL A 83 5.28 -6.41 -8.59
N GLU A 84 5.53 -7.26 -9.58
CA GLU A 84 4.73 -7.31 -10.81
C GLU A 84 3.49 -8.19 -10.64
N ARG A 85 3.55 -9.19 -9.76
CA ARG A 85 2.51 -10.20 -9.60
C ARG A 85 1.98 -10.25 -8.17
N PRO A 86 0.66 -10.44 -7.97
CA PRO A 86 0.05 -10.61 -6.65
C PRO A 86 0.74 -11.65 -5.75
N GLU A 87 1.14 -12.78 -6.33
CA GLU A 87 1.78 -13.89 -5.62
C GLU A 87 3.17 -13.58 -5.09
N ASP A 88 3.80 -12.49 -5.55
CA ASP A 88 5.14 -12.08 -5.11
C ASP A 88 5.08 -11.06 -3.95
N VAL A 89 3.88 -10.69 -3.48
CA VAL A 89 3.73 -9.72 -2.38
C VAL A 89 4.31 -10.29 -1.09
N PRO A 90 5.29 -9.61 -0.45
CA PRO A 90 5.88 -10.11 0.79
C PRO A 90 4.85 -10.15 1.94
N LEU A 91 4.81 -11.26 2.67
CA LEU A 91 4.05 -11.42 3.90
C LEU A 91 4.54 -10.44 4.98
N PHE A 92 5.86 -10.23 5.05
CA PHE A 92 6.48 -9.34 6.02
C PHE A 92 7.68 -8.63 5.38
N ALA A 93 7.76 -7.31 5.53
CA ALA A 93 8.80 -6.50 4.91
C ALA A 93 9.52 -5.58 5.92
N ASP A 94 10.83 -5.48 5.79
CA ASP A 94 11.61 -4.40 6.38
C ASP A 94 11.98 -3.35 5.32
N ALA A 95 12.64 -2.27 5.75
CA ALA A 95 13.06 -1.21 4.85
C ALA A 95 14.02 -1.70 3.75
N LYS A 96 14.82 -2.75 4.01
CA LYS A 96 15.74 -3.32 3.02
C LYS A 96 14.95 -4.05 1.93
N MET A 97 13.98 -4.86 2.30
CA MET A 97 13.11 -5.56 1.35
C MET A 97 12.30 -4.56 0.51
N ALA A 98 11.65 -3.58 1.15
CA ALA A 98 10.90 -2.55 0.42
C ALA A 98 11.79 -1.79 -0.57
N PHE A 99 12.99 -1.36 -0.15
CA PHE A 99 13.94 -0.68 -1.04
C PHE A 99 14.41 -1.58 -2.19
N PHE A 100 14.75 -2.84 -1.89
CA PHE A 100 15.20 -3.81 -2.89
C PHE A 100 14.16 -4.03 -4.00
N LEU A 101 12.89 -4.23 -3.63
CA LEU A 101 11.81 -4.44 -4.60
C LEU A 101 11.54 -3.18 -5.43
N ARG A 102 11.54 -2.00 -4.78
CA ARG A 102 11.40 -0.71 -5.47
C ARG A 102 12.52 -0.46 -6.48
N ASP A 103 13.78 -0.67 -6.08
CA ASP A 103 14.92 -0.44 -6.96
C ASP A 103 14.94 -1.44 -8.12
N ARG A 104 14.59 -2.70 -7.88
CA ARG A 104 14.44 -3.71 -8.93
C ARG A 104 13.40 -3.29 -9.96
N TYR A 105 12.22 -2.86 -9.51
CA TYR A 105 11.18 -2.38 -10.42
C TYR A 105 11.62 -1.12 -11.17
N ARG A 106 12.27 -0.17 -10.46
CA ARG A 106 12.79 1.07 -11.06
C ARG A 106 13.78 0.79 -12.18
N ARG A 107 14.78 -0.05 -11.95
CA ARG A 107 15.78 -0.42 -12.98
C ARG A 107 15.14 -1.05 -14.20
N LYS A 108 14.07 -1.84 -14.00
CA LYS A 108 13.39 -2.53 -15.10
C LYS A 108 12.48 -1.60 -15.91
N TYR A 109 11.78 -0.67 -15.27
CA TYR A 109 10.66 0.05 -15.90
C TYR A 109 10.73 1.58 -15.80
N LEU A 110 11.50 2.13 -14.87
CA LEU A 110 11.51 3.55 -14.54
C LEU A 110 12.90 4.18 -14.69
N GLU A 111 13.89 3.50 -15.28
CA GLU A 111 15.26 4.03 -15.40
C GLU A 111 15.30 5.34 -16.19
N ASN A 112 14.43 5.51 -17.20
CA ASN A 112 14.30 6.75 -17.94
C ASN A 112 13.70 7.92 -17.12
N ILE A 113 13.00 7.62 -16.02
CA ILE A 113 12.31 8.61 -15.15
C ILE A 113 13.15 8.89 -13.90
N ALA A 114 13.78 7.86 -13.35
CA ALA A 114 14.61 7.88 -12.17
C ALA A 114 15.91 7.11 -12.46
N PRO A 115 16.85 7.72 -13.21
CA PRO A 115 18.10 7.07 -13.59
C PRO A 115 19.02 6.87 -12.39
N ASP A 116 19.97 5.95 -12.53
CA ASP A 116 20.98 5.72 -11.51
C ASP A 116 21.75 7.01 -11.16
N ALA A 117 22.13 7.13 -9.89
CA ALA A 117 23.11 8.10 -9.47
C ALA A 117 24.48 7.77 -10.11
N LYS A 118 25.41 8.74 -10.08
CA LYS A 118 26.74 8.58 -10.71
C LYS A 118 27.53 7.36 -10.19
N ASN A 119 27.23 6.88 -9.00
CA ASN A 119 27.84 5.71 -8.37
C ASN A 119 27.14 4.38 -8.71
N GLY A 120 26.12 4.39 -9.58
CA GLY A 120 25.32 3.21 -9.95
C GLY A 120 24.26 2.82 -8.93
N GLU A 121 24.08 3.59 -7.85
CA GLU A 121 23.02 3.37 -6.87
C GLU A 121 21.71 4.04 -7.30
N ALA A 122 20.62 3.70 -6.61
CA ALA A 122 19.34 4.36 -6.84
C ALA A 122 19.45 5.89 -6.60
N PRO A 123 18.75 6.73 -7.38
CA PRO A 123 18.82 8.17 -7.20
C PRO A 123 18.21 8.60 -5.87
N GLY A 124 18.55 9.83 -5.43
CA GLY A 124 17.83 10.49 -4.34
C GLY A 124 16.42 10.94 -4.75
N GLY A 125 15.74 11.65 -3.86
CA GLY A 125 14.43 12.25 -4.16
C GLY A 125 13.26 11.32 -3.91
N ASN A 126 12.12 11.59 -4.58
CA ASN A 126 10.82 11.01 -4.26
C ASN A 126 10.40 9.84 -5.15
N TRP A 127 11.25 9.36 -6.05
CA TRP A 127 10.90 8.29 -7.00
C TRP A 127 10.38 7.03 -6.30
N TYR A 128 10.90 6.73 -5.11
CA TYR A 128 10.53 5.54 -4.34
C TYR A 128 9.06 5.57 -3.88
N GLN A 129 8.40 6.73 -3.93
CA GLN A 129 6.97 6.85 -3.64
C GLN A 129 6.08 6.38 -4.80
N LEU A 130 6.62 6.27 -6.03
CA LEU A 130 5.89 5.75 -7.18
C LEU A 130 5.51 4.26 -7.05
N VAL A 131 6.22 3.52 -6.21
CA VAL A 131 6.12 2.06 -6.13
C VAL A 131 6.21 1.58 -4.69
N GLY A 132 5.41 0.56 -4.34
CA GLY A 132 5.40 0.00 -3.00
C GLY A 132 4.77 0.92 -1.94
N SER A 133 3.75 1.72 -2.25
CA SER A 133 3.13 2.66 -1.29
C SER A 133 2.60 1.95 -0.04
N SER A 134 2.08 0.72 -0.17
CA SER A 134 1.58 -0.07 0.96
C SER A 134 2.67 -0.57 1.90
N TYR A 135 3.95 -0.41 1.58
CA TYR A 135 5.01 -0.61 2.56
C TYR A 135 4.98 0.48 3.62
N ASP A 136 4.80 1.74 3.24
CA ASP A 136 4.96 2.86 4.15
C ASP A 136 3.67 3.25 4.90
N ARG A 137 2.51 2.88 4.35
CA ARG A 137 1.23 3.46 4.78
C ARG A 137 -0.01 2.64 4.45
N THR A 138 -1.05 2.85 5.25
CA THR A 138 -2.41 2.39 4.95
C THR A 138 -3.04 3.35 3.94
N ILE A 139 -3.80 2.82 2.99
CA ILE A 139 -4.43 3.59 1.92
C ILE A 139 -5.93 3.34 1.95
N TYR A 140 -6.73 4.40 1.84
CA TYR A 140 -8.18 4.32 1.74
C TYR A 140 -8.61 4.66 0.31
N GLY A 141 -9.33 3.75 -0.34
CA GLY A 141 -9.91 3.95 -1.67
C GLY A 141 -11.34 4.49 -1.56
N PHE A 142 -11.66 5.50 -2.37
CA PHE A 142 -13.02 5.99 -2.56
C PHE A 142 -13.37 5.89 -4.04
N GLU A 143 -14.19 4.91 -4.38
CA GLU A 143 -14.45 4.48 -5.75
C GLU A 143 -15.78 5.02 -6.25
N ILE A 144 -15.81 5.41 -7.52
CA ILE A 144 -17.01 5.70 -8.30
C ILE A 144 -16.90 5.04 -9.67
N ALA A 145 -18.03 4.62 -10.23
CA ALA A 145 -18.09 4.10 -11.58
C ALA A 145 -17.64 5.14 -12.62
N THR A 146 -17.00 4.70 -13.69
CA THR A 146 -16.72 5.46 -14.92
C THR A 146 -17.21 4.68 -16.13
N THR A 147 -17.27 5.35 -17.28
CA THR A 147 -17.63 4.75 -18.56
C THR A 147 -16.40 4.60 -19.47
N PRO A 148 -16.37 3.61 -20.37
CA PRO A 148 -15.30 3.46 -21.35
C PRO A 148 -15.05 4.73 -22.17
N GLU A 149 -16.10 5.49 -22.49
CA GLU A 149 -16.02 6.74 -23.24
C GLU A 149 -15.32 7.85 -22.45
N GLN A 150 -15.56 7.93 -21.13
CA GLN A 150 -14.89 8.88 -20.26
C GLN A 150 -13.41 8.53 -20.09
N ASP A 151 -13.09 7.25 -19.87
CA ASP A 151 -11.71 6.76 -19.74
C ASP A 151 -10.91 7.07 -21.01
N GLU A 152 -11.52 6.86 -22.18
CA GLU A 152 -10.99 7.24 -23.48
C GLU A 152 -10.72 8.73 -23.64
N ALA A 153 -11.67 9.56 -23.21
CA ALA A 153 -11.50 11.00 -23.24
C ALA A 153 -10.34 11.44 -22.34
N LEU A 154 -10.17 10.80 -21.18
CA LEU A 154 -9.06 11.03 -20.27
C LEU A 154 -7.73 10.62 -20.91
N ILE A 155 -7.65 9.41 -21.49
CA ILE A 155 -6.46 8.91 -22.19
C ILE A 155 -6.04 9.91 -23.28
N ARG A 156 -6.97 10.32 -24.16
CA ARG A 156 -6.69 11.30 -25.21
C ARG A 156 -6.18 12.62 -24.63
N LYS A 157 -6.83 13.12 -23.57
CA LYS A 157 -6.47 14.39 -22.93
C LYS A 157 -5.05 14.35 -22.36
N TYR A 158 -4.69 13.28 -21.66
CA TYR A 158 -3.40 13.15 -20.98
C TYR A 158 -2.27 12.88 -21.98
N ASN A 159 -2.49 12.02 -22.97
CA ASN A 159 -1.49 11.72 -24.00
C ASN A 159 -1.22 12.89 -24.96
N SER A 160 -2.19 13.80 -25.15
CA SER A 160 -2.03 14.96 -26.04
C SER A 160 -1.54 16.23 -25.32
N SER A 161 -1.46 16.22 -24.00
CA SER A 161 -1.03 17.39 -23.21
C SER A 161 0.44 17.26 -22.84
N GLY A 162 1.16 18.38 -22.70
CA GLY A 162 2.51 18.36 -22.14
C GLY A 162 2.49 17.78 -20.72
N ASN A 163 3.49 16.95 -20.38
CA ASN A 163 3.61 16.28 -19.08
C ASN A 163 4.82 16.86 -18.30
N ASP A 164 4.91 18.18 -18.21
CA ASP A 164 5.99 18.87 -17.51
C ASP A 164 5.55 19.31 -16.11
N SER A 165 6.35 18.96 -15.10
CA SER A 165 5.99 19.22 -13.71
C SER A 165 5.92 20.70 -13.39
N HIS A 166 4.80 21.12 -12.81
CA HIS A 166 4.63 22.44 -12.21
C HIS A 166 4.28 22.33 -10.71
N PHE A 167 4.85 21.32 -10.04
CA PHE A 167 4.49 20.99 -8.67
C PHE A 167 4.72 22.16 -7.71
N HIS A 168 3.67 22.52 -6.97
CA HIS A 168 3.73 23.47 -5.87
C HIS A 168 2.88 22.96 -4.71
N LEU A 169 3.51 22.77 -3.55
CA LEU A 169 2.87 22.15 -2.38
C LEU A 169 1.54 22.82 -1.98
N LEU A 170 1.42 24.14 -2.11
CA LEU A 170 0.25 24.91 -1.65
C LEU A 170 -0.82 25.14 -2.72
N SER A 171 -0.51 24.98 -4.00
CA SER A 171 -1.37 25.44 -5.11
C SER A 171 -1.48 24.49 -6.30
N ASN A 172 -0.54 23.57 -6.48
CA ASN A 172 -0.52 22.58 -7.56
C ASN A 172 0.13 21.29 -7.08
N ASN A 173 -0.54 20.60 -6.15
CA ASN A 173 -0.03 19.42 -5.46
C ASN A 173 -0.74 18.12 -5.92
N CYS A 174 -0.49 17.02 -5.21
CA CYS A 174 -1.12 15.71 -5.47
C CYS A 174 -2.66 15.72 -5.32
N ALA A 175 -3.19 16.47 -4.36
CA ALA A 175 -4.63 16.56 -4.15
C ALA A 175 -5.30 17.46 -5.20
N ASP A 176 -4.62 18.51 -5.69
CA ASP A 176 -5.09 19.28 -6.84
C ASP A 176 -5.12 18.43 -8.12
N PHE A 177 -4.10 17.59 -8.33
CA PHE A 177 -4.07 16.63 -9.43
C PHE A 177 -5.26 15.69 -9.37
N ALA A 178 -5.46 15.00 -8.24
CA ALA A 178 -6.58 14.08 -8.06
C ALA A 178 -7.93 14.80 -8.24
N LYS A 179 -8.08 16.00 -7.67
CA LYS A 179 -9.25 16.86 -7.87
C LYS A 179 -9.53 17.11 -9.35
N HIS A 180 -8.51 17.41 -10.16
CA HIS A 180 -8.68 17.65 -11.60
C HIS A 180 -9.09 16.40 -12.36
N VAL A 181 -8.51 15.23 -12.05
CA VAL A 181 -8.91 13.95 -12.65
C VAL A 181 -10.39 13.65 -12.36
N PHE A 182 -10.81 13.73 -11.10
CA PHE A 182 -12.21 13.48 -10.73
C PHE A 182 -13.18 14.51 -11.31
N ASN A 183 -12.79 15.79 -11.36
CA ASN A 183 -13.60 16.82 -12.02
C ASN A 183 -13.65 16.68 -13.54
N PHE A 184 -12.71 15.96 -14.15
CA PHE A 184 -12.78 15.60 -15.57
C PHE A 184 -13.90 14.58 -15.81
N TYR A 185 -13.96 13.53 -14.98
CA TYR A 185 -15.05 12.53 -15.04
C TYR A 185 -16.41 13.12 -14.66
N TYR A 186 -16.44 13.85 -13.54
CA TYR A 186 -17.64 14.40 -12.93
C TYR A 186 -17.42 15.86 -12.54
N PRO A 187 -17.78 16.81 -13.43
CA PRO A 187 -17.55 18.23 -13.21
C PRO A 187 -18.08 18.74 -11.88
N LYS A 188 -17.25 19.51 -11.16
CA LYS A 188 -17.54 20.13 -9.86
C LYS A 188 -17.81 19.13 -8.72
N SER A 189 -17.44 17.87 -8.86
CA SER A 189 -17.52 16.88 -7.77
C SER A 189 -16.61 17.27 -6.60
N LEU A 190 -15.37 17.68 -6.88
CA LEU A 190 -14.34 17.95 -5.87
C LEU A 190 -13.92 19.42 -5.86
N HIS A 191 -13.79 19.98 -4.65
CA HIS A 191 -13.36 21.36 -4.41
C HIS A 191 -12.55 21.49 -3.12
N ARG A 192 -11.65 22.48 -3.10
CA ARG A 192 -10.87 22.85 -1.91
C ARG A 192 -11.74 23.43 -0.81
N SER A 193 -11.25 23.36 0.42
CA SER A 193 -11.86 24.07 1.54
C SER A 193 -11.17 25.41 1.74
N MET A 194 -11.95 26.49 1.71
CA MET A 194 -11.41 27.84 1.96
C MET A 194 -11.11 28.08 3.44
N VAL A 195 -11.76 27.33 4.35
CA VAL A 195 -11.71 27.59 5.80
C VAL A 195 -10.91 26.53 6.54
N SER A 196 -11.27 25.24 6.41
CA SER A 196 -10.59 24.15 7.15
C SER A 196 -9.16 23.87 6.66
N ASP A 197 -8.86 24.28 5.43
CA ASP A 197 -7.57 24.04 4.79
C ASP A 197 -6.91 25.32 4.25
N ILE A 198 -7.44 26.50 4.65
CA ILE A 198 -6.86 27.82 4.32
C ILE A 198 -6.63 27.99 2.80
N GLY A 199 -7.56 27.47 1.99
CA GLY A 199 -7.50 27.54 0.52
C GLY A 199 -6.58 26.51 -0.15
N ILE A 200 -5.90 25.66 0.61
CA ILE A 200 -5.08 24.55 0.10
C ILE A 200 -6.00 23.36 -0.19
N THR A 201 -5.80 22.69 -1.32
CA THR A 201 -6.44 21.40 -1.59
C THR A 201 -5.69 20.31 -0.82
N THR A 202 -6.35 19.65 0.14
CA THR A 202 -5.77 18.54 0.92
C THR A 202 -6.39 17.20 0.56
N PRO A 203 -5.64 16.08 0.68
CA PRO A 203 -6.16 14.73 0.45
C PRO A 203 -7.43 14.43 1.26
N LYS A 204 -7.46 14.81 2.55
CA LYS A 204 -8.65 14.64 3.40
C LYS A 204 -9.86 15.39 2.87
N GLN A 205 -9.69 16.64 2.42
CA GLN A 205 -10.80 17.45 1.93
C GLN A 205 -11.40 16.86 0.66
N ILE A 206 -10.58 16.45 -0.31
CA ILE A 206 -11.09 15.85 -1.56
C ILE A 206 -11.78 14.51 -1.30
N ALA A 207 -11.30 13.70 -0.35
CA ALA A 207 -11.99 12.48 0.08
C ALA A 207 -13.36 12.80 0.72
N LYS A 208 -13.44 13.80 1.61
CA LYS A 208 -14.71 14.24 2.20
C LYS A 208 -15.70 14.72 1.14
N MET A 209 -15.23 15.42 0.11
CA MET A 209 -16.11 15.88 -0.98
C MET A 209 -16.58 14.73 -1.84
N LEU A 210 -15.71 13.76 -2.14
CA LEU A 210 -16.07 12.59 -2.93
C LEU A 210 -17.12 11.73 -2.22
N ILE A 211 -16.98 11.54 -0.90
CA ILE A 211 -18.01 10.88 -0.07
C ILE A 211 -19.36 11.60 -0.20
N ARG A 212 -19.38 12.92 0.01
CA ARG A 212 -20.62 13.72 -0.08
C ARG A 212 -21.22 13.71 -1.49
N PHE A 213 -20.37 13.62 -2.51
CA PHE A 213 -20.80 13.52 -3.89
C PHE A 213 -21.45 12.17 -4.15
N GLY A 214 -20.79 11.06 -3.77
CA GLY A 214 -21.36 9.72 -3.86
C GLY A 214 -22.70 9.58 -3.12
N ASP A 215 -22.81 10.15 -1.91
CA ASP A 215 -24.08 10.14 -1.14
C ASP A 215 -25.25 10.83 -1.87
N ARG A 216 -24.96 11.79 -2.76
CA ARG A 216 -25.96 12.50 -3.58
C ARG A 216 -26.20 11.86 -4.94
N HIS A 217 -25.34 10.94 -5.34
CA HIS A 217 -25.31 10.32 -6.67
C HIS A 217 -25.27 8.79 -6.55
N PRO A 218 -26.37 8.14 -6.11
CA PRO A 218 -26.42 6.69 -5.91
C PRO A 218 -26.14 5.88 -7.18
N GLU A 219 -26.39 6.46 -8.36
CA GLU A 219 -26.10 5.88 -9.67
C GLU A 219 -24.61 5.57 -9.89
N LEU A 220 -23.71 6.23 -9.16
CA LEU A 220 -22.26 6.04 -9.28
C LEU A 220 -21.73 4.80 -8.55
N GLN A 221 -22.60 4.08 -7.84
CA GLN A 221 -22.26 2.87 -7.08
C GLN A 221 -21.05 3.08 -6.16
N PHE A 222 -21.06 4.20 -5.43
CA PHE A 222 -19.94 4.61 -4.59
C PHE A 222 -19.55 3.50 -3.60
N SER A 223 -18.25 3.16 -3.59
CA SER A 223 -17.68 2.12 -2.74
C SER A 223 -16.46 2.63 -1.97
N ARG A 224 -16.11 1.98 -0.86
CA ARG A 224 -14.93 2.30 -0.05
C ARG A 224 -14.07 1.07 0.12
N LEU A 225 -12.77 1.26 -0.01
CA LEU A 225 -11.76 0.22 0.09
C LEU A 225 -10.71 0.61 1.13
N ILE A 226 -10.08 -0.37 1.75
CA ILE A 226 -8.87 -0.19 2.56
C ILE A 226 -7.80 -1.13 2.05
N ILE A 227 -6.65 -0.57 1.71
CA ILE A 227 -5.45 -1.32 1.39
C ILE A 227 -4.53 -1.22 2.61
N SER A 228 -4.31 -2.37 3.22
CA SER A 228 -3.51 -2.50 4.43
C SER A 228 -2.03 -2.25 4.17
N GLN A 229 -1.38 -1.51 5.07
CA GLN A 229 0.08 -1.42 5.05
C GLN A 229 0.67 -2.81 5.37
N VAL A 230 1.62 -3.28 4.56
CA VAL A 230 2.32 -4.56 4.74
C VAL A 230 2.94 -4.64 6.15
N PRO A 231 2.78 -5.77 6.88
CA PRO A 231 3.46 -5.99 8.16
C PRO A 231 4.97 -5.92 8.06
N GLY A 232 5.59 -5.45 9.13
CA GLY A 232 7.00 -5.16 9.05
C GLY A 232 7.64 -4.61 10.30
N SER A 233 8.95 -4.35 10.16
CA SER A 233 9.73 -3.51 11.07
C SER A 233 9.61 -2.02 10.79
N MET A 234 8.95 -1.66 9.70
CA MET A 234 8.76 -0.27 9.32
C MET A 234 7.75 0.44 10.22
N PRO A 235 7.91 1.75 10.47
CA PRO A 235 6.95 2.53 11.22
C PRO A 235 5.55 2.45 10.60
N ARG A 236 4.53 2.38 11.45
CA ARG A 236 3.14 2.41 11.00
C ARG A 236 2.73 3.84 10.66
N SER A 237 1.91 3.99 9.64
CA SER A 237 1.33 5.27 9.27
C SER A 237 0.38 5.81 10.34
N SER A 238 0.10 7.12 10.28
CA SER A 238 -0.78 7.83 11.19
C SER A 238 -2.00 8.38 10.47
N THR A 239 -3.07 8.69 11.21
CA THR A 239 -4.31 9.25 10.66
C THR A 239 -4.08 10.51 9.83
N VAL A 240 -4.86 10.64 8.75
CA VAL A 240 -4.83 11.85 7.90
C VAL A 240 -5.54 13.01 8.59
N HIS A 241 -4.90 14.17 8.59
CA HIS A 241 -5.44 15.41 9.11
C HIS A 241 -5.50 16.50 8.02
N GLY A 242 -6.49 17.40 8.10
CA GLY A 242 -6.52 18.63 7.31
C GLY A 242 -5.58 19.70 7.89
N VAL A 243 -5.38 20.83 7.23
CA VAL A 243 -4.36 21.82 7.67
C VAL A 243 -4.63 22.35 9.08
N VAL A 244 -5.85 22.84 9.35
CA VAL A 244 -6.23 23.40 10.66
C VAL A 244 -6.21 22.32 11.75
N GLU A 245 -6.58 21.10 11.40
CA GLU A 245 -6.56 19.96 12.33
C GLU A 245 -5.13 19.53 12.67
N SER A 246 -4.23 19.42 11.69
CA SER A 246 -2.80 19.15 11.92
C SER A 246 -2.21 20.20 12.87
N PHE A 247 -2.57 21.46 12.68
CA PHE A 247 -2.14 22.54 13.57
C PHE A 247 -2.70 22.40 14.99
N PHE A 248 -4.01 22.17 15.12
CA PHE A 248 -4.70 22.11 16.41
C PHE A 248 -4.31 20.88 17.25
N THR A 249 -4.22 19.72 16.61
CA THR A 249 -3.93 18.44 17.27
C THR A 249 -2.46 18.27 17.65
N SER A 250 -1.56 18.99 16.99
CA SER A 250 -0.13 18.89 17.27
C SER A 250 0.31 19.86 18.36
N LYS A 251 0.72 19.31 19.52
CA LYS A 251 1.23 20.09 20.65
C LYS A 251 2.36 21.06 20.27
N LYS A 252 3.18 20.69 19.28
CA LYS A 252 4.30 21.53 18.81
C LYS A 252 3.88 22.82 18.12
N TYR A 253 2.65 22.89 17.60
CA TYR A 253 2.12 24.08 16.93
C TYR A 253 1.17 24.82 17.87
N ILE A 254 0.20 24.14 18.46
CA ILE A 254 -0.83 24.80 19.26
C ILE A 254 -0.28 25.37 20.58
N VAL A 255 0.66 24.71 21.27
CA VAL A 255 1.16 25.17 22.57
C VAL A 255 1.94 26.48 22.44
N PRO A 256 2.93 26.62 21.53
CA PRO A 256 3.57 27.92 21.31
C PRO A 256 2.56 29.01 20.90
N SER A 257 1.57 28.69 20.08
CA SER A 257 0.54 29.66 19.67
C SER A 257 -0.36 30.11 20.80
N VAL A 258 -0.74 29.23 21.73
CA VAL A 258 -1.50 29.62 22.94
C VAL A 258 -0.68 30.59 23.79
N VAL A 259 0.63 30.37 23.91
CA VAL A 259 1.53 31.25 24.69
C VAL A 259 1.68 32.62 24.01
N VAL A 260 1.88 32.65 22.69
CA VAL A 260 2.14 33.90 21.94
C VAL A 260 0.86 34.67 21.63
N SER A 261 -0.24 33.99 21.29
CA SER A 261 -1.52 34.59 20.93
C SER A 261 -2.71 33.67 21.28
N PRO A 262 -3.27 33.79 22.50
CA PRO A 262 -4.44 33.01 22.93
C PRO A 262 -5.66 33.21 22.02
N ILE A 263 -5.85 34.41 21.47
CA ILE A 263 -6.97 34.72 20.55
C ILE A 263 -6.84 33.90 19.26
N PHE A 264 -5.65 33.89 18.65
CA PHE A 264 -5.41 33.10 17.44
C PHE A 264 -5.66 31.60 17.69
N ALA A 265 -5.15 31.06 18.80
CA ALA A 265 -5.39 29.67 19.19
C ALA A 265 -6.89 29.38 19.41
N GLY A 266 -7.63 30.32 20.02
CA GLY A 266 -9.07 30.25 20.18
C GLY A 266 -9.83 30.19 18.85
N CYS A 267 -9.44 31.00 17.85
CA CYS A 267 -10.02 30.95 16.51
C CYS A 267 -9.75 29.60 15.82
N VAL A 268 -8.53 29.07 15.91
CA VAL A 268 -8.18 27.74 15.39
C VAL A 268 -9.06 26.65 16.03
N ALA A 269 -9.25 26.71 17.36
CA ALA A 269 -10.11 25.77 18.09
C ALA A 269 -11.57 25.87 17.62
N ALA A 270 -12.10 27.08 17.46
CA ALA A 270 -13.46 27.31 16.99
C ALA A 270 -13.68 26.74 15.57
N VAL A 271 -12.71 26.93 14.66
CA VAL A 271 -12.77 26.34 13.30
C VAL A 271 -12.68 24.81 13.35
N TYR A 272 -11.79 24.25 14.17
CA TYR A 272 -11.65 22.79 14.34
C TYR A 272 -12.97 22.15 14.79
N VAL A 273 -13.60 22.71 15.83
CA VAL A 273 -14.88 22.22 16.36
C VAL A 273 -16.02 22.48 15.36
N GLY A 274 -16.16 23.70 14.87
CA GLY A 274 -17.27 24.11 14.01
C GLY A 274 -17.31 23.43 12.64
N THR A 275 -16.16 23.04 12.10
CA THR A 275 -16.09 22.31 10.81
C THR A 275 -16.18 20.78 10.97
N GLY A 276 -16.22 20.29 12.22
CA GLY A 276 -16.18 18.86 12.52
C GLY A 276 -14.92 18.18 11.99
N ALA A 277 -13.78 18.88 11.95
CA ALA A 277 -12.55 18.39 11.31
C ALA A 277 -12.08 17.04 11.90
N GLY A 278 -12.31 16.81 13.20
CA GLY A 278 -11.98 15.57 13.89
C GLY A 278 -12.87 14.34 13.61
N HIS A 279 -13.97 14.47 12.87
CA HIS A 279 -14.97 13.38 12.68
C HIS A 279 -14.85 12.67 11.33
N PHE A 280 -13.64 12.56 10.78
CA PHE A 280 -13.43 11.88 9.50
C PHE A 280 -12.99 10.44 9.72
N GLU A 281 -13.88 9.51 9.35
CA GLU A 281 -13.66 8.07 9.46
C GLU A 281 -13.55 7.45 8.06
N PRO A 282 -12.35 7.43 7.45
CA PRO A 282 -12.19 6.94 6.08
C PRO A 282 -12.48 5.44 5.95
N ALA A 283 -12.35 4.68 7.04
CA ALA A 283 -12.57 3.24 7.10
C ALA A 283 -14.05 2.83 7.25
N ARG A 284 -14.97 3.81 7.41
CA ARG A 284 -16.37 3.50 7.72
C ARG A 284 -17.03 2.74 6.56
N ASN A 285 -17.46 1.51 6.85
CA ASN A 285 -18.08 0.57 5.90
C ASN A 285 -17.18 0.23 4.69
N ALA A 286 -15.86 0.37 4.84
CA ALA A 286 -14.95 0.03 3.77
C ALA A 286 -14.70 -1.48 3.72
N MET A 287 -14.54 -1.98 2.50
CA MET A 287 -14.11 -3.34 2.21
C MET A 287 -12.58 -3.41 2.28
N VAL A 288 -12.02 -4.55 2.64
CA VAL A 288 -10.58 -4.78 2.63
C VAL A 288 -10.18 -5.21 1.23
N PHE A 289 -9.19 -4.52 0.65
CA PHE A 289 -8.57 -4.95 -0.60
C PHE A 289 -7.78 -6.22 -0.36
N VAL A 290 -8.07 -7.26 -1.15
CA VAL A 290 -7.36 -8.54 -1.13
C VAL A 290 -6.51 -8.62 -2.39
N VAL A 291 -5.22 -8.88 -2.24
CA VAL A 291 -4.32 -8.94 -3.39
C VAL A 291 -4.70 -10.12 -4.29
N GLY A 292 -5.04 -9.84 -5.55
CA GLY A 292 -5.42 -10.88 -6.52
C GLY A 292 -6.83 -11.45 -6.36
N GLY A 293 -7.67 -10.86 -5.49
CA GLY A 293 -9.05 -11.28 -5.28
C GLY A 293 -10.02 -10.10 -5.21
N ASP A 294 -11.31 -10.42 -5.06
CA ASP A 294 -12.35 -9.40 -4.86
C ASP A 294 -12.23 -8.77 -3.45
N PRO A 295 -12.53 -7.48 -3.30
CA PRO A 295 -12.60 -6.86 -1.98
C PRO A 295 -13.62 -7.54 -1.07
N GLU A 296 -13.26 -7.76 0.19
CA GLU A 296 -14.10 -8.48 1.15
C GLU A 296 -14.41 -7.65 2.39
N ARG A 297 -15.31 -8.14 3.24
CA ARG A 297 -15.60 -7.45 4.50
C ARG A 297 -14.42 -7.62 5.46
N PRO A 298 -14.11 -6.62 6.30
CA PRO A 298 -13.10 -6.79 7.32
C PRO A 298 -13.44 -7.95 8.26
N LEU A 299 -12.40 -8.68 8.69
CA LEU A 299 -12.51 -9.80 9.62
C LEU A 299 -13.37 -9.43 10.85
N GLY A 300 -14.35 -10.29 11.14
CA GLY A 300 -15.27 -10.13 12.26
C GLY A 300 -14.56 -10.03 13.60
N ARG A 301 -15.16 -9.34 14.58
CA ARG A 301 -14.57 -9.21 15.92
C ARG A 301 -14.47 -10.56 16.64
N GLU A 302 -15.44 -11.45 16.42
CA GLU A 302 -15.47 -12.77 17.05
C GLU A 302 -14.44 -13.69 16.39
N ASP A 303 -14.43 -13.76 15.06
CA ASP A 303 -13.46 -14.56 14.28
C ASP A 303 -12.02 -14.12 14.57
N ARG A 304 -11.78 -12.81 14.63
CA ARG A 304 -10.48 -12.28 15.03
C ARG A 304 -10.07 -12.73 16.44
N ARG A 305 -11.00 -12.72 17.40
CA ARG A 305 -10.72 -13.20 18.76
C ARG A 305 -10.44 -14.70 18.76
N ALA A 306 -11.14 -15.47 17.94
CA ALA A 306 -10.88 -16.89 17.76
C ALA A 306 -9.47 -17.12 17.21
N TYR A 307 -9.09 -16.50 16.09
CA TYR A 307 -7.74 -16.58 15.54
C TYR A 307 -6.66 -16.12 16.52
N GLN A 308 -6.89 -15.05 17.28
CA GLN A 308 -5.97 -14.60 18.33
C GLN A 308 -5.78 -15.64 19.43
N GLN A 309 -6.87 -16.31 19.84
CA GLN A 309 -6.81 -17.37 20.84
C GLN A 309 -6.11 -18.60 20.28
N GLU A 310 -6.45 -19.03 19.07
CA GLU A 310 -5.81 -20.17 18.40
C GLU A 310 -4.30 -19.94 18.25
N LEU A 311 -3.88 -18.78 17.74
CA LEU A 311 -2.46 -18.42 17.64
C LEU A 311 -1.78 -18.42 19.00
N LYS A 312 -2.46 -17.94 20.05
CA LYS A 312 -1.91 -17.95 21.42
C LYS A 312 -1.70 -19.39 21.93
N HIS A 313 -2.65 -20.30 21.70
CA HIS A 313 -2.52 -21.70 22.10
C HIS A 313 -1.43 -22.41 21.30
N PHE A 314 -1.39 -22.18 19.99
CA PHE A 314 -0.35 -22.70 19.12
C PHE A 314 1.06 -22.29 19.60
N LEU A 315 1.27 -21.00 19.88
CA LEU A 315 2.56 -20.49 20.36
C LEU A 315 2.93 -21.01 21.75
N ALA A 316 1.95 -21.22 22.63
CA ALA A 316 2.19 -21.82 23.95
C ALA A 316 2.64 -23.29 23.84
N GLY A 317 2.10 -24.04 22.87
CA GLY A 317 2.54 -25.40 22.57
C GLY A 317 3.91 -25.47 21.91
N ALA A 318 4.19 -24.58 20.95
CA ALA A 318 5.48 -24.53 20.25
C ALA A 318 6.64 -24.04 21.15
N TYR A 319 6.35 -23.20 22.14
CA TYR A 319 7.35 -22.60 23.03
C TYR A 319 6.92 -22.68 24.52
N PRO A 320 6.85 -23.89 25.12
CA PRO A 320 6.36 -24.07 26.49
C PRO A 320 7.18 -23.30 27.54
N GLU A 321 8.48 -23.14 27.28
CA GLU A 321 9.43 -22.42 28.14
C GLU A 321 9.30 -20.88 28.06
N LYS A 322 8.49 -20.34 27.13
CA LYS A 322 8.37 -18.90 26.87
C LYS A 322 6.90 -18.47 26.78
N PRO A 323 6.16 -18.44 27.90
CA PRO A 323 4.79 -17.95 27.90
C PRO A 323 4.72 -16.51 27.38
N GLY A 324 3.85 -16.27 26.40
CA GLY A 324 3.74 -14.97 25.74
C GLY A 324 4.80 -14.71 24.65
N HIS A 325 5.28 -15.76 23.98
CA HIS A 325 6.22 -15.66 22.87
C HIS A 325 5.82 -14.57 21.86
N ASN A 326 6.72 -13.63 21.63
CA ASN A 326 6.59 -12.57 20.64
C ASN A 326 7.57 -12.89 19.50
N ALA A 327 7.08 -13.48 18.42
CA ALA A 327 7.85 -13.85 17.24
C ALA A 327 8.31 -12.63 16.44
N ASP A 328 7.57 -11.52 16.54
CA ASP A 328 7.87 -10.26 15.86
C ASP A 328 9.27 -9.71 16.19
N LYS A 329 9.67 -9.65 17.47
CA LYS A 329 11.00 -9.12 17.84
C LYS A 329 12.19 -9.97 17.35
N PRO A 330 12.23 -11.30 17.59
CA PRO A 330 13.26 -12.17 17.03
C PRO A 330 13.31 -12.12 15.51
N TRP A 331 12.15 -12.18 14.85
CA TRP A 331 12.06 -12.12 13.39
C TRP A 331 12.65 -10.81 12.85
N LYS A 332 12.31 -9.66 13.44
CA LYS A 332 12.90 -8.36 13.07
C LYS A 332 14.42 -8.32 13.20
N ARG A 333 14.97 -8.99 14.22
CA ARG A 333 16.43 -9.08 14.42
C ARG A 333 17.10 -9.99 13.39
N LEU A 334 16.41 -11.06 12.99
CA LEU A 334 16.87 -11.95 11.93
C LEU A 334 16.85 -11.22 10.58
N LEU A 335 15.74 -10.54 10.26
CA LEU A 335 15.60 -9.72 9.05
C LEU A 335 16.70 -8.67 8.92
N SER A 336 17.08 -7.99 10.01
CA SER A 336 18.12 -6.95 9.95
C SER A 336 19.49 -7.48 9.52
N ARG A 337 19.75 -8.79 9.68
CA ARG A 337 20.98 -9.46 9.24
C ARG A 337 20.84 -10.17 7.88
N ALA A 338 19.62 -10.47 7.47
CA ALA A 338 19.35 -11.12 6.19
C ALA A 338 19.75 -10.25 4.99
N LYS A 339 20.13 -10.89 3.88
CA LYS A 339 20.26 -10.25 2.57
C LYS A 339 18.98 -10.48 1.77
N THR A 340 18.51 -9.46 1.07
CA THR A 340 17.35 -9.56 0.18
C THR A 340 17.81 -10.01 -1.21
N GLY A 341 17.03 -10.85 -1.88
CA GLY A 341 17.35 -11.35 -3.21
C GLY A 341 16.12 -11.87 -3.92
N VAL A 342 16.36 -12.61 -5.00
CA VAL A 342 15.33 -13.38 -5.71
C VAL A 342 15.78 -14.83 -5.89
N ASP A 343 14.81 -15.74 -6.00
CA ASP A 343 15.05 -17.13 -6.38
C ASP A 343 15.29 -17.28 -7.90
N ALA A 344 15.45 -18.51 -8.37
CA ALA A 344 15.66 -18.83 -9.78
C ALA A 344 14.49 -18.41 -10.69
N GLN A 345 13.28 -18.29 -10.12
CA GLN A 345 12.06 -17.84 -10.80
C GLN A 345 11.87 -16.32 -10.72
N GLY A 346 12.78 -15.61 -10.05
CA GLY A 346 12.70 -14.16 -9.86
C GLY A 346 11.78 -13.72 -8.72
N ARG A 347 11.27 -14.65 -7.89
CA ARG A 347 10.40 -14.37 -6.73
C ARG A 347 11.25 -13.91 -5.56
N PRO A 348 10.75 -13.01 -4.70
CA PRO A 348 11.56 -12.44 -3.63
C PRO A 348 11.89 -13.47 -2.53
N VAL A 349 13.12 -13.40 -2.05
CA VAL A 349 13.65 -14.27 -0.98
C VAL A 349 14.52 -13.51 0.02
N LEU A 350 14.65 -14.08 1.22
CA LEU A 350 15.64 -13.71 2.22
C LEU A 350 16.75 -14.76 2.25
N GLN A 351 17.98 -14.28 2.29
CA GLN A 351 19.17 -15.12 2.38
C GLN A 351 19.83 -14.91 3.73
N LEU A 352 20.06 -16.02 4.43
CA LEU A 352 20.52 -16.06 5.81
C LEU A 352 21.72 -16.99 5.93
N GLU A 353 22.66 -16.63 6.80
CA GLU A 353 23.74 -17.53 7.22
C GLU A 353 23.29 -18.25 8.50
N VAL A 354 23.21 -19.58 8.44
CA VAL A 354 22.86 -20.45 9.57
C VAL A 354 23.99 -21.45 9.77
N GLY A 355 24.84 -21.20 10.76
CA GLY A 355 26.11 -21.92 10.92
C GLY A 355 27.03 -21.60 9.74
N ASP A 356 27.54 -22.64 9.08
CA ASP A 356 28.40 -22.53 7.89
C ASP A 356 27.62 -22.62 6.56
N SER A 357 26.29 -22.68 6.63
CA SER A 357 25.42 -22.84 5.46
C SER A 357 24.58 -21.60 5.20
N ARG A 358 24.50 -21.22 3.92
CA ARG A 358 23.61 -20.16 3.45
C ARG A 358 22.26 -20.76 3.04
N VAL A 359 21.21 -20.33 3.72
CA VAL A 359 19.84 -20.78 3.46
C VAL A 359 18.99 -19.67 2.85
N GLN A 360 17.94 -20.06 2.13
CA GLN A 360 16.99 -19.14 1.50
C GLN A 360 15.58 -19.40 2.01
N ILE A 361 14.85 -18.33 2.32
CA ILE A 361 13.43 -18.34 2.70
C ILE A 361 12.65 -17.50 1.69
N GLY A 362 11.58 -18.05 1.10
CA GLY A 362 10.65 -17.24 0.32
C GLY A 362 9.87 -16.28 1.20
N VAL A 363 9.60 -15.07 0.73
CA VAL A 363 8.90 -14.05 1.56
C VAL A 363 7.44 -13.87 1.22
N ALA A 364 6.94 -14.50 0.17
CA ALA A 364 5.55 -14.40 -0.27
C ALA A 364 4.79 -15.69 0.01
N ALA A 365 3.46 -15.61 0.03
CA ALA A 365 2.60 -16.75 0.35
C ALA A 365 2.90 -17.98 -0.53
N ASP A 366 3.18 -17.75 -1.80
CA ASP A 366 3.39 -18.78 -2.81
C ASP A 366 4.77 -19.42 -2.80
N ASN A 367 5.75 -18.83 -2.10
CA ASN A 367 7.11 -19.34 -2.07
C ASN A 367 7.71 -19.49 -0.67
N VAL A 368 6.97 -19.14 0.39
CA VAL A 368 7.47 -19.18 1.78
C VAL A 368 7.91 -20.58 2.20
N LEU A 369 7.30 -21.61 1.63
CA LEU A 369 7.65 -23.01 1.86
C LEU A 369 8.54 -23.62 0.77
N ASP A 370 9.05 -22.85 -0.20
CA ASP A 370 9.84 -23.40 -1.32
C ASP A 370 11.36 -23.29 -1.09
N GLY A 371 11.76 -22.74 0.07
CA GLY A 371 13.15 -22.41 0.38
C GLY A 371 14.03 -23.59 0.77
N THR A 372 15.32 -23.31 0.94
CA THR A 372 16.30 -24.24 1.54
C THR A 372 16.42 -24.09 3.06
N ALA A 373 15.60 -23.20 3.64
CA ALA A 373 15.63 -22.95 5.07
C ALA A 373 14.98 -24.07 5.87
N PRO A 374 15.41 -24.24 7.14
CA PRO A 374 14.72 -25.11 8.07
C PRO A 374 13.26 -24.65 8.28
N PRO A 375 12.30 -25.59 8.43
CA PRO A 375 10.89 -25.26 8.67
C PRO A 375 10.66 -24.30 9.85
N GLU A 376 11.55 -24.30 10.85
CA GLU A 376 11.48 -23.39 12.00
C GLU A 376 11.57 -21.92 11.60
N LEU A 377 12.33 -21.57 10.56
CA LEU A 377 12.45 -20.19 10.09
C LEU A 377 11.23 -19.75 9.28
N GLU A 378 10.67 -20.66 8.47
CA GLU A 378 9.42 -20.44 7.74
C GLU A 378 8.27 -20.22 8.72
N ARG A 379 8.20 -21.06 9.76
CA ARG A 379 7.25 -20.93 10.86
C ARG A 379 7.38 -19.58 11.58
N GLN A 380 8.60 -19.15 11.92
CA GLN A 380 8.82 -17.86 12.60
C GLN A 380 8.36 -16.65 11.76
N LEU A 381 8.51 -16.69 10.43
CA LEU A 381 7.98 -15.66 9.53
C LEU A 381 6.46 -15.60 9.60
N LEU A 382 5.79 -16.75 9.51
CA LEU A 382 4.33 -16.86 9.54
C LEU A 382 3.75 -16.48 10.91
N GLU A 383 4.41 -16.89 12.00
CA GLU A 383 4.09 -16.45 13.36
C GLU A 383 4.18 -14.92 13.49
N ALA A 384 5.27 -14.31 13.00
CA ALA A 384 5.46 -12.86 13.05
C ALA A 384 4.43 -12.09 12.20
N ARG A 385 4.11 -12.60 11.00
CA ARG A 385 3.04 -12.07 10.12
C ARG A 385 1.69 -12.07 10.83
N LEU A 386 1.25 -13.22 11.33
CA LEU A 386 -0.06 -13.38 11.99
C LEU A 386 -0.16 -12.56 13.27
N GLN A 387 0.90 -12.55 14.10
CA GLN A 387 0.96 -11.70 15.29
C GLN A 387 0.84 -10.22 14.94
N SER A 388 1.48 -9.78 13.86
CA SER A 388 1.45 -8.38 13.41
C SER A 388 0.05 -7.97 12.95
N GLU A 389 -0.61 -8.80 12.14
CA GLU A 389 -1.97 -8.53 11.64
C GLU A 389 -3.02 -8.61 12.75
N LEU A 390 -3.04 -9.72 13.49
CA LEU A 390 -4.02 -9.94 14.56
C LEU A 390 -3.77 -9.01 15.76
N GLY A 391 -2.57 -8.44 15.92
CA GLY A 391 -2.23 -7.48 16.97
C GLY A 391 -2.73 -6.06 16.73
N ARG A 392 -3.22 -5.71 15.52
CA ARG A 392 -3.57 -4.33 15.15
C ARG A 392 -4.73 -3.77 15.95
N LYS A 393 -4.59 -2.57 16.53
CA LYS A 393 -5.71 -1.93 17.26
C LYS A 393 -6.94 -1.70 16.36
N THR A 394 -6.73 -1.44 15.07
CA THR A 394 -7.78 -1.21 14.08
C THR A 394 -8.22 -2.52 13.45
N PHE A 395 -9.48 -2.92 13.70
CA PHE A 395 -10.04 -4.18 13.19
C PHE A 395 -10.49 -4.12 11.73
N GLN A 396 -10.66 -2.92 11.16
CA GLN A 396 -11.15 -2.70 9.80
C GLN A 396 -10.11 -2.98 8.70
N LEU A 397 -8.91 -3.48 9.07
CA LEU A 397 -7.76 -3.57 8.17
C LEU A 397 -7.40 -4.99 7.73
N VAL A 398 -8.07 -6.01 8.28
CA VAL A 398 -7.62 -7.41 8.17
C VAL A 398 -8.59 -8.19 7.29
N SER A 399 -8.06 -8.88 6.30
CA SER A 399 -8.78 -9.84 5.45
C SER A 399 -8.89 -11.20 6.16
N GLU A 400 -10.07 -11.80 6.15
CA GLU A 400 -10.27 -13.18 6.62
C GLU A 400 -9.57 -14.17 5.69
N THR A 401 -9.71 -13.99 4.38
CA THR A 401 -9.08 -14.86 3.37
C THR A 401 -7.55 -14.90 3.54
N GLU A 402 -6.91 -13.75 3.74
CA GLU A 402 -5.46 -13.71 3.99
C GLU A 402 -5.07 -14.35 5.32
N ILE A 403 -5.84 -14.16 6.40
CA ILE A 403 -5.54 -14.76 7.71
C ILE A 403 -5.71 -16.28 7.65
N ALA A 404 -6.76 -16.78 7.02
CA ALA A 404 -7.01 -18.21 6.87
C ALA A 404 -5.88 -18.88 6.05
N ARG A 405 -5.47 -18.26 4.93
CA ARG A 405 -4.32 -18.73 4.13
C ARG A 405 -3.04 -18.76 4.95
N ASP A 406 -2.71 -17.66 5.63
CA ASP A 406 -1.48 -17.54 6.42
C ASP A 406 -1.47 -18.54 7.60
N TRP A 407 -2.64 -18.85 8.17
CA TRP A 407 -2.83 -19.87 9.19
C TRP A 407 -2.59 -21.30 8.66
N GLU A 408 -3.13 -21.62 7.48
CA GLU A 408 -2.89 -22.91 6.83
C GLU A 408 -1.40 -23.11 6.50
N LEU A 409 -0.73 -22.06 6.01
CA LEU A 409 0.73 -22.07 5.78
C LEU A 409 1.49 -22.33 7.09
N LEU A 410 1.06 -21.73 8.20
CA LEU A 410 1.69 -21.93 9.52
C LEU A 410 1.56 -23.39 10.01
N GLN A 411 0.39 -24.01 9.78
CA GLN A 411 0.16 -25.42 10.10
C GLN A 411 1.07 -26.32 9.26
N LYS A 412 1.11 -26.09 7.94
CA LYS A 412 1.99 -26.83 7.01
C LYS A 412 3.47 -26.72 7.39
N ALA A 413 3.95 -25.54 7.76
CA ALA A 413 5.33 -25.34 8.20
C ALA A 413 5.66 -26.09 9.50
N SER A 414 4.66 -26.28 10.38
CA SER A 414 4.83 -26.98 11.66
C SER A 414 4.85 -28.49 11.52
N ASP A 415 4.10 -29.02 10.56
CA ASP A 415 3.98 -30.47 10.34
C ASP A 415 5.16 -31.05 9.53
N MET A 416 6.03 -30.20 8.97
CA MET A 416 7.20 -30.64 8.21
C MET A 416 8.33 -31.16 9.12
N PRO A 417 8.82 -32.41 8.91
CA PRO A 417 9.95 -32.92 9.67
C PRO A 417 11.26 -32.19 9.29
N PRO A 418 12.18 -31.97 10.25
CA PRO A 418 13.45 -31.28 10.02
C PRO A 418 14.34 -31.90 8.92
N ALA A 419 14.15 -33.19 8.63
CA ALA A 419 14.95 -33.96 7.68
C ALA A 419 14.40 -33.95 6.24
N ALA A 420 13.24 -33.33 5.97
CA ALA A 420 12.52 -33.48 4.70
C ALA A 420 13.14 -32.73 3.50
N ARG A 421 14.16 -31.89 3.72
CA ARG A 421 14.72 -31.03 2.65
C ARG A 421 16.25 -31.08 2.63
N SER A 422 16.77 -32.16 2.04
CA SER A 422 18.15 -32.16 1.52
C SER A 422 18.19 -31.37 0.20
N PRO A 423 19.26 -30.63 -0.11
CA PRO A 423 19.38 -29.89 -1.35
C PRO A 423 19.52 -30.86 -2.54
N GLN A 424 18.40 -31.27 -3.13
CA GLN A 424 18.43 -31.94 -4.44
C GLN A 424 18.54 -30.87 -5.52
N GLY A 425 19.76 -30.68 -6.03
CA GLY A 425 19.99 -29.76 -7.14
C GLY A 425 21.45 -29.52 -7.51
N ALA A 426 22.34 -30.50 -7.37
CA ALA A 426 23.71 -30.37 -7.88
C ALA A 426 24.41 -31.73 -8.11
N GLU A 427 23.76 -32.72 -8.73
CA GLU A 427 24.52 -33.87 -9.26
C GLU A 427 23.76 -34.58 -10.39
N ASN A 428 24.05 -34.17 -11.64
CA ASN A 428 24.28 -35.08 -12.76
C ASN A 428 24.58 -34.30 -14.05
N THR A 429 25.82 -33.82 -14.18
CA THR A 429 26.48 -33.65 -15.48
C THR A 429 27.93 -34.07 -15.36
N ARG A 430 28.14 -35.37 -15.13
CA ARG A 430 29.39 -36.03 -15.51
C ARG A 430 29.06 -37.30 -16.28
N GLY A 431 29.57 -37.35 -17.51
CA GLY A 431 29.64 -38.55 -18.30
C GLY A 431 28.56 -38.65 -19.37
N ASN A 432 28.85 -38.14 -20.56
CA ASN A 432 29.08 -39.01 -21.72
C ASN A 432 29.16 -38.19 -23.01
N ARG A 433 30.25 -38.42 -23.76
CA ARG A 433 30.32 -38.79 -25.19
C ARG A 433 31.64 -38.31 -25.81
N PRO A 434 32.09 -38.93 -26.92
CA PRO A 434 32.89 -40.15 -26.97
C PRO A 434 34.36 -39.86 -27.32
#